data_AF-A0A259PE20-F1
#
_entry.id   AF-A0A259PE20-F1
#
_cell.length_a   1.000
_cell.length_b   1.000
_cell.length_c   1.000
_cell.angle_alpha   90.00
_cell.angle_beta   90.00
_cell.angle_gamma   90.00
#
_symmetry.space_group_name_H-M   'P 1'
#
loop_
_entity.id
_entity.type
_entity.pdbx_description
1 polymer ?
#
loop_
_entity_poly.entity_id
_entity_poly.type
_entity_poly.pdbx_seq_one_letter_code
_entity_poly.pdbx_strand_id
1 'polypeptide(L)'
;MSSQTGDQIDPARLAQLRAAAARAAAGAAKARAEAAEAEALAAAAALAAAQVSAAPTATTVPASSALADQVAAGYTFTGPALALGALLQDGSPDPAAQVRIPLGMLNRHALVAGATGTGKTRTLQLMAESLSAAGVPVLVADIKGDLTGLTVPGSPNDKLLARTRAIGQDWTPSSFPVELFTLGGMGTGVPIRTTVSEFGPLLLSKVLGLNQTQESSLGLVFRWADTQGLALLDLADLRATVQFLTSDEGKAELKAIGGLSTVTAGVILRELVMLESQGATAFFGEPAFAVTDLLRTAPDG
;
A
#
# COMPACT_ATOMS: atom_id res chain seq x y z
N MET A 1 19.94 18.03 57.73
CA MET A 1 19.17 19.09 57.04
C MET A 1 20.02 19.47 55.83
N SER A 2 19.67 19.17 54.58
CA SER A 2 18.36 19.30 53.93
C SER A 2 18.29 18.38 52.72
N SER A 3 17.18 17.67 52.57
CA SER A 3 16.86 16.81 51.42
C SER A 3 16.32 17.65 50.26
N GLN A 4 16.87 17.43 49.06
CA GLN A 4 16.41 17.99 47.79
C GLN A 4 15.03 17.42 47.44
N THR A 5 14.05 18.31 47.24
CA THR A 5 12.71 17.98 46.75
C THR A 5 12.76 17.96 45.21
N GLY A 6 12.63 16.78 44.62
CA GLY A 6 12.45 16.63 43.17
C GLY A 6 11.08 17.15 42.76
N ASP A 7 11.07 18.11 41.83
CA ASP A 7 9.89 18.76 41.27
C ASP A 7 9.07 17.74 40.44
N GLN A 8 8.01 17.17 41.03
CA GLN A 8 7.08 16.30 40.31
C GLN A 8 6.10 17.15 39.52
N ILE A 9 6.16 17.04 38.18
CA ILE A 9 5.27 17.77 37.28
C ILE A 9 3.83 17.26 37.46
N ASP A 10 2.92 18.16 37.84
CA ASP A 10 1.49 17.92 38.01
C ASP A 10 0.85 17.26 36.74
N PRO A 11 0.12 16.13 36.87
CA PRO A 11 -0.60 15.48 35.77
C PRO A 11 -1.48 16.41 34.93
N ALA A 12 -2.11 17.42 35.54
CA ALA A 12 -2.92 18.40 34.82
C ALA A 12 -2.07 19.29 33.91
N ARG A 13 -0.86 19.66 34.37
CA ARG A 13 0.11 20.42 33.59
C ARG A 13 0.67 19.61 32.42
N LEU A 14 0.93 18.32 32.63
CA LEU A 14 1.38 17.41 31.57
C LEU A 14 0.31 17.21 30.48
N ALA A 15 -0.97 17.07 30.87
CA ALA A 15 -2.09 16.96 29.94
C ALA A 15 -2.25 18.24 29.09
N GLN A 16 -2.12 19.42 29.71
CA GLN A 16 -2.16 20.70 29.00
C GLN A 16 -1.01 20.84 27.99
N LEU A 17 0.21 20.43 28.35
CA LEU A 17 1.37 20.47 27.47
C LEU A 17 1.21 19.51 26.27
N ARG A 18 0.68 18.30 26.48
CA ARG A 18 0.38 17.35 25.40
C ARG A 18 -0.68 17.88 24.44
N ALA A 19 -1.76 18.47 24.97
CA ALA A 19 -2.80 19.08 24.14
C ALA A 19 -2.30 20.30 23.34
N ALA A 20 -1.39 21.10 23.92
CA ALA A 20 -0.73 22.20 23.21
C ALA A 20 0.19 21.69 22.08
N ALA A 21 0.99 20.66 22.35
CA ALA A 21 1.86 20.05 21.35
C ALA A 21 1.06 19.41 20.19
N ALA A 22 -0.04 18.72 20.49
CA ALA A 22 -0.92 18.13 19.47
C ALA A 22 -1.54 19.20 18.55
N ARG A 23 -2.00 20.33 19.11
CA ARG A 23 -2.53 21.46 18.32
C ARG A 23 -1.46 22.13 17.46
N ALA A 24 -0.24 22.28 17.99
CA ALA A 24 0.88 22.84 17.23
C ALA A 24 1.30 21.92 16.06
N ALA A 25 1.34 20.61 16.30
CA ALA A 25 1.63 19.62 15.26
C ALA A 25 0.55 19.61 14.17
N ALA A 26 -0.74 19.67 14.55
CA ALA A 26 -1.85 19.76 13.60
C ALA A 26 -1.81 21.05 12.77
N GLY A 27 -1.50 22.20 13.40
CA GLY A 27 -1.33 23.48 12.70
C GLY A 27 -0.17 23.46 11.70
N ALA A 28 0.97 22.87 12.08
CA ALA A 28 2.12 22.73 11.20
C ALA A 28 1.84 21.77 10.03
N ALA A 29 1.10 20.69 10.25
CA ALA A 29 0.67 19.76 9.19
C ALA A 29 -0.28 20.44 8.20
N LYS A 30 -1.26 21.22 8.70
CA LYS A 30 -2.18 22.00 7.87
C LYS A 30 -1.45 23.03 7.01
N ALA A 31 -0.52 23.78 7.60
CA ALA A 31 0.26 24.78 6.87
C ALA A 31 1.15 24.16 5.77
N ARG A 32 1.71 22.96 6.00
CA ARG A 32 2.45 22.21 4.98
C ARG A 32 1.54 21.71 3.85
N ALA A 33 0.33 21.27 4.17
CA ALA A 33 -0.66 20.86 3.17
C ALA A 33 -1.12 22.03 2.30
N GLU A 34 -1.45 23.17 2.91
CA GLU A 34 -1.85 24.40 2.19
C GLU A 34 -0.72 24.95 1.31
N ALA A 35 0.54 24.90 1.80
CA ALA A 35 1.70 25.29 0.99
C ALA A 35 1.94 24.35 -0.20
N ALA A 36 1.78 23.03 0.00
CA ALA A 36 1.90 22.05 -1.06
C ALA A 36 0.78 22.16 -2.11
N GLU A 37 -0.44 22.49 -1.68
CA GLU A 37 -1.57 22.75 -2.58
C GLU A 37 -1.35 24.03 -3.41
N ALA A 38 -0.85 25.10 -2.78
CA ALA A 38 -0.51 26.34 -3.48
C ALA A 38 0.63 26.15 -4.51
N GLU A 39 1.66 25.37 -4.15
CA GLU A 39 2.76 25.04 -5.06
C GLU A 39 2.29 24.16 -6.24
N ALA A 40 1.38 23.21 -5.98
CA ALA A 40 0.77 22.38 -7.01
C ALA A 40 -0.11 23.18 -7.97
N LEU A 41 -0.90 24.14 -7.47
CA LEU A 41 -1.69 25.05 -8.30
C LEU A 41 -0.82 25.96 -9.15
N ALA A 42 0.27 26.50 -8.60
CA ALA A 42 1.22 27.32 -9.33
C ALA A 42 1.95 26.52 -10.42
N ALA A 43 2.36 25.29 -10.13
CA ALA A 43 2.98 24.39 -11.10
C ALA A 43 2.00 23.99 -12.21
N ALA A 44 0.73 23.71 -11.87
CA ALA A 44 -0.33 23.41 -12.84
C ALA A 44 -0.61 24.60 -13.77
N ALA A 45 -0.62 25.83 -13.24
CA ALA A 45 -0.77 27.05 -14.04
C ALA A 45 0.41 27.28 -15.00
N ALA A 46 1.65 27.02 -14.54
CA ALA A 46 2.85 27.13 -15.39
C ALA A 46 2.86 26.09 -16.53
N LEU A 47 2.43 24.85 -16.25
CA LEU A 47 2.27 23.79 -17.25
C LEU A 47 1.14 24.08 -18.25
N ALA A 48 0.03 24.65 -17.78
CA ALA A 48 -1.06 25.08 -18.65
C ALA A 48 -0.59 26.19 -19.60
N ALA A 49 0.16 27.18 -19.11
CA ALA A 49 0.75 28.24 -19.95
C ALA A 49 1.74 27.69 -21.00
N ALA A 50 2.51 26.65 -20.67
CA ALA A 50 3.42 25.99 -21.61
C ALA A 50 2.69 25.15 -22.68
N GLN A 51 1.50 24.60 -22.37
CA GLN A 51 0.72 23.78 -23.31
C GLN A 51 -0.15 24.60 -24.28
N VAL A 52 -0.53 25.83 -23.93
CA VAL A 52 -1.32 26.71 -24.82
C VAL A 52 -0.49 27.24 -26.00
N SER A 53 0.85 27.16 -25.95
CA SER A 53 1.73 27.54 -27.06
C SER A 53 1.80 26.50 -28.21
N ALA A 54 1.17 25.33 -28.07
CA ALA A 54 1.14 24.28 -29.10
C ALA A 54 -0.30 24.03 -29.56
N ALA A 55 -0.79 24.85 -30.51
CA ALA A 55 -2.07 24.61 -31.17
C ALA A 55 -1.96 23.35 -32.08
N PRO A 56 -2.95 22.45 -32.09
CA PRO A 56 -2.92 21.28 -32.96
C PRO A 56 -3.27 21.72 -34.39
N THR A 57 -2.33 21.52 -35.30
CA THR A 57 -2.64 21.56 -36.74
C THR A 57 -3.30 20.23 -37.09
N ALA A 58 -4.39 20.25 -37.83
CA ALA A 58 -5.07 19.04 -38.26
C ALA A 58 -4.13 18.16 -39.11
N THR A 59 -3.72 17.01 -38.59
CA THR A 59 -2.79 16.11 -39.28
C THR A 59 -3.54 14.96 -39.93
N THR A 60 -3.46 14.91 -41.25
CA THR A 60 -3.64 13.71 -42.07
C THR A 60 -2.77 12.57 -41.54
N VAL A 61 -3.28 11.34 -41.51
CA VAL A 61 -2.53 10.13 -41.14
C VAL A 61 -1.22 10.08 -41.94
N PRO A 62 -0.03 10.15 -41.33
CA PRO A 62 1.23 10.04 -42.05
C PRO A 62 1.38 8.62 -42.61
N ALA A 63 2.12 8.47 -43.71
CA ALA A 63 2.61 7.16 -44.13
C ALA A 63 3.52 6.58 -43.02
N SER A 64 3.33 5.30 -42.69
CA SER A 64 4.12 4.59 -41.67
C SER A 64 5.62 4.78 -41.91
N SER A 65 6.36 5.12 -40.84
CA SER A 65 7.82 5.19 -40.92
C SER A 65 8.45 3.80 -40.74
N ALA A 66 9.68 3.61 -41.23
CA ALA A 66 10.40 2.35 -41.02
C ALA A 66 10.55 1.99 -39.52
N LEU A 67 10.61 2.99 -38.63
CA LEU A 67 10.64 2.78 -37.19
C LEU A 67 9.27 2.33 -36.66
N ALA A 68 8.18 2.93 -37.13
CA ALA A 68 6.82 2.54 -36.77
C ALA A 68 6.53 1.09 -37.19
N ASP A 69 6.91 0.71 -38.40
CA ASP A 69 6.80 -0.68 -38.89
C ASP A 69 7.61 -1.65 -38.03
N GLN A 70 8.83 -1.28 -37.65
CA GLN A 70 9.69 -2.10 -36.80
C GLN A 70 9.09 -2.29 -35.39
N VAL A 71 8.59 -1.22 -34.79
CA VAL A 71 7.92 -1.28 -33.48
C VAL A 71 6.66 -2.13 -33.57
N ALA A 72 5.80 -1.88 -34.55
CA ALA A 72 4.58 -2.65 -34.76
C ALA A 72 4.88 -4.15 -34.89
N ALA A 73 5.89 -4.52 -35.69
CA ALA A 73 6.34 -5.91 -35.85
C ALA A 73 6.81 -6.54 -34.53
N GLY A 74 7.48 -5.77 -33.67
CA GLY A 74 7.99 -6.22 -32.36
C GLY A 74 6.90 -6.50 -31.31
N TYR A 75 5.69 -5.98 -31.48
CA TYR A 75 4.56 -6.11 -30.54
C TYR A 75 3.39 -6.96 -31.10
N THR A 76 3.69 -7.88 -32.03
CA THR A 76 2.72 -8.79 -32.70
C THR A 76 2.36 -10.03 -31.88
N PHE A 77 1.87 -9.84 -30.65
CA PHE A 77 1.46 -10.96 -29.81
C PHE A 77 0.09 -11.52 -30.21
N THR A 78 -0.07 -12.84 -30.17
CA THR A 78 -1.32 -13.54 -30.51
C THR A 78 -2.26 -13.75 -29.32
N GLY A 79 -1.75 -13.65 -28.09
CA GLY A 79 -2.53 -13.81 -26.85
C GLY A 79 -3.01 -12.48 -26.26
N PRO A 80 -3.74 -12.53 -25.13
CA PRO A 80 -4.14 -11.34 -24.39
C PRO A 80 -2.93 -10.47 -24.04
N ALA A 81 -3.04 -9.18 -24.32
CA ALA A 81 -1.98 -8.22 -24.08
C ALA A 81 -2.52 -6.87 -23.63
N LEU A 82 -1.92 -6.36 -22.57
CA LEU A 82 -2.10 -5.02 -22.04
C LEU A 82 -1.61 -3.98 -23.06
N ALA A 83 -2.48 -3.07 -23.49
CA ALA A 83 -2.06 -1.93 -24.30
C ALA A 83 -1.51 -0.83 -23.39
N LEU A 84 -0.26 -0.43 -23.59
CA LEU A 84 0.38 0.63 -22.80
C LEU A 84 0.34 1.99 -23.49
N GLY A 85 0.31 2.00 -24.82
CA GLY A 85 0.30 3.22 -25.62
C GLY A 85 0.81 2.97 -27.03
N ALA A 86 1.29 4.02 -27.67
CA ALA A 86 1.78 4.00 -29.04
C ALA A 86 3.15 4.69 -29.13
N LEU A 87 3.91 4.35 -30.19
CA LEU A 87 5.17 5.04 -30.50
C LEU A 87 4.93 6.54 -30.65
N LEU A 88 5.79 7.36 -30.06
CA LEU A 88 5.87 8.79 -30.33
C LEU A 88 6.97 9.04 -31.37
N GLN A 89 6.61 9.67 -32.48
CA GLN A 89 7.54 10.08 -33.52
C GLN A 89 7.33 11.57 -33.84
N ASP A 90 8.41 12.35 -33.80
CA ASP A 90 8.39 13.79 -34.05
C ASP A 90 7.34 14.55 -33.21
N GLY A 91 7.15 14.10 -31.97
CA GLY A 91 6.18 14.66 -31.02
C GLY A 91 4.73 14.24 -31.23
N SER A 92 4.44 13.39 -32.23
CA SER A 92 3.11 12.88 -32.53
C SER A 92 3.03 11.37 -32.30
N PRO A 93 1.97 10.85 -31.64
CA PRO A 93 1.77 9.41 -31.51
C PRO A 93 1.37 8.80 -32.86
N ASP A 94 1.91 7.62 -33.16
CA ASP A 94 1.53 6.82 -34.31
C ASP A 94 0.61 5.66 -33.86
N PRO A 95 -0.71 5.76 -34.09
CA PRO A 95 -1.65 4.73 -33.65
C PRO A 95 -1.45 3.37 -34.34
N ALA A 96 -0.71 3.29 -35.45
CA ALA A 96 -0.39 2.02 -36.10
C ALA A 96 0.73 1.24 -35.37
N ALA A 97 1.58 1.93 -34.60
CA ALA A 97 2.69 1.36 -33.86
C ALA A 97 2.39 1.21 -32.35
N GLN A 98 1.47 0.29 -32.03
CA GLN A 98 1.04 0.02 -30.66
C GLN A 98 2.13 -0.68 -29.83
N VAL A 99 2.29 -0.25 -28.58
CA VAL A 99 3.16 -0.87 -27.57
C VAL A 99 2.31 -1.63 -26.58
N ARG A 100 2.57 -2.94 -26.47
CA ARG A 100 1.76 -3.87 -25.67
C ARG A 100 2.63 -4.79 -24.81
N ILE A 101 2.07 -5.34 -23.74
CA ILE A 101 2.72 -6.35 -22.91
C ILE A 101 1.80 -7.59 -22.84
N PRO A 102 2.27 -8.79 -23.23
CA PRO A 102 1.49 -10.02 -23.06
C PRO A 102 1.16 -10.22 -21.58
N LEU A 103 -0.08 -10.58 -21.26
CA LEU A 103 -0.49 -10.75 -19.87
C LEU A 103 0.35 -11.81 -19.14
N GLY A 104 0.75 -12.88 -19.85
CA GLY A 104 1.63 -13.92 -19.30
C GLY A 104 3.04 -13.46 -18.93
N MET A 105 3.48 -12.26 -19.36
CA MET A 105 4.74 -11.65 -18.94
C MET A 105 4.61 -10.79 -17.67
N LEU A 106 3.40 -10.50 -17.20
CA LEU A 106 3.15 -9.71 -15.99
C LEU A 106 3.36 -10.50 -14.70
N ASN A 107 3.78 -11.76 -14.80
CA ASN A 107 4.37 -12.51 -13.68
C ASN A 107 5.82 -12.08 -13.36
N ARG A 108 6.35 -11.07 -14.07
CA ARG A 108 7.65 -10.44 -13.83
C ARG A 108 7.47 -9.08 -13.16
N HIS A 109 8.43 -8.69 -12.33
CA HIS A 109 8.41 -7.39 -11.69
C HIS A 109 8.60 -6.25 -12.69
N ALA A 110 7.85 -5.16 -12.51
CA ALA A 110 7.95 -3.94 -13.29
C ALA A 110 8.10 -2.73 -12.36
N LEU A 111 8.72 -1.67 -12.87
CA LEU A 111 8.88 -0.39 -12.17
C LEU A 111 8.30 0.74 -13.01
N VAL A 112 7.28 1.43 -12.47
CA VAL A 112 6.74 2.66 -13.03
C VAL A 112 7.34 3.84 -12.27
N ALA A 113 8.25 4.55 -12.91
CA ALA A 113 8.96 5.69 -12.31
C ALA A 113 8.82 6.96 -13.17
N GLY A 114 8.98 8.12 -12.54
CA GLY A 114 8.86 9.43 -13.19
C GLY A 114 8.68 10.55 -12.17
N ALA A 115 8.90 11.80 -12.58
CA ALA A 115 8.69 12.97 -11.72
C ALA A 115 7.21 13.12 -11.31
N THR A 116 6.94 13.94 -10.30
CA THR A 116 5.55 14.26 -9.93
C THR A 116 4.83 14.91 -11.11
N GLY A 117 3.57 14.52 -11.35
CA GLY A 117 2.77 15.03 -12.47
C GLY A 117 3.03 14.38 -13.83
N THR A 118 4.00 13.46 -13.99
CA THR A 118 4.29 12.83 -15.29
C THR A 118 3.37 11.65 -15.64
N GLY A 119 2.29 11.44 -14.89
CA GLY A 119 1.27 10.43 -15.19
C GLY A 119 1.50 9.04 -14.59
N LYS A 120 2.41 8.86 -13.62
CA LYS A 120 2.63 7.57 -12.93
C LYS A 120 1.33 6.90 -12.48
N THR A 121 0.50 7.65 -11.75
CA THR A 121 -0.81 7.17 -11.28
C THR A 121 -1.72 6.80 -12.44
N ARG A 122 -1.75 7.59 -13.52
CA ARG A 122 -2.57 7.28 -14.71
C ARG A 122 -2.11 6.00 -15.41
N THR A 123 -0.80 5.75 -15.44
CA THR A 123 -0.25 4.49 -15.97
C THR A 123 -0.67 3.32 -15.08
N LEU A 124 -0.53 3.42 -13.75
CA LEU A 124 -0.98 2.37 -12.84
C LEU A 124 -2.49 2.12 -12.93
N GLN A 125 -3.27 3.19 -13.07
CA GLN A 125 -4.72 3.11 -13.28
C GLN A 125 -5.04 2.33 -14.56
N LEU A 126 -4.46 2.70 -15.70
CA LEU A 126 -4.64 1.99 -16.97
C LEU A 126 -4.29 0.50 -16.87
N MET A 127 -3.20 0.19 -16.16
CA MET A 127 -2.78 -1.19 -15.93
C MET A 127 -3.81 -1.96 -15.09
N ALA A 128 -4.29 -1.38 -13.99
CA ALA A 128 -5.29 -1.99 -13.11
C ALA A 128 -6.62 -2.22 -13.85
N GLU A 129 -7.10 -1.22 -14.60
CA GLU A 129 -8.31 -1.30 -15.42
C GLU A 129 -8.21 -2.43 -16.45
N SER A 130 -7.10 -2.47 -17.19
CA SER A 130 -6.89 -3.47 -18.25
C SER A 130 -6.72 -4.89 -17.71
N LEU A 131 -6.10 -5.04 -16.53
CA LEU A 131 -5.96 -6.33 -15.86
C LEU A 131 -7.29 -6.83 -15.32
N SER A 132 -8.05 -5.94 -14.68
CA SER A 132 -9.41 -6.25 -14.20
C SER A 132 -10.32 -6.64 -15.38
N ALA A 133 -10.28 -5.92 -16.50
CA ALA A 133 -11.04 -6.25 -17.70
C ALA A 133 -10.63 -7.59 -18.35
N ALA A 134 -9.45 -8.10 -18.02
CA ALA A 134 -8.95 -9.40 -18.49
C ALA A 134 -9.13 -10.52 -17.45
N GLY A 135 -9.84 -10.25 -16.35
CA GLY A 135 -10.08 -11.20 -15.26
C GLY A 135 -8.86 -11.58 -14.44
N VAL A 136 -7.90 -10.67 -14.35
CA VAL A 136 -6.75 -10.81 -13.47
C VAL A 136 -7.03 -10.04 -12.18
N PRO A 137 -7.10 -10.70 -11.01
CA PRO A 137 -7.24 -10.01 -9.73
C PRO A 137 -6.08 -9.06 -9.48
N VAL A 138 -6.39 -7.81 -9.07
CA VAL A 138 -5.38 -6.77 -8.83
C VAL A 138 -5.47 -6.30 -7.38
N LEU A 139 -4.39 -6.50 -6.63
CA LEU A 139 -4.21 -5.89 -5.32
C LEU A 139 -3.30 -4.66 -5.45
N VAL A 140 -3.77 -3.51 -4.96
CA VAL A 140 -2.99 -2.27 -4.97
C VAL A 140 -2.92 -1.67 -3.57
N ALA A 141 -1.70 -1.38 -3.12
CA ALA A 141 -1.46 -0.57 -1.93
C ALA A 141 -1.50 0.93 -2.29
N ASP A 142 -2.68 1.52 -2.20
CA ASP A 142 -2.90 2.93 -2.57
C ASP A 142 -2.78 3.87 -1.36
N ILE A 143 -1.55 4.28 -1.06
CA ILE A 143 -1.24 5.16 0.07
C ILE A 143 -1.86 6.56 -0.09
N LYS A 144 -2.07 7.01 -1.34
CA LYS A 144 -2.56 8.38 -1.63
C LYS A 144 -4.06 8.43 -1.90
N GLY A 145 -4.71 7.30 -2.12
CA GLY A 145 -6.12 7.22 -2.51
C GLY A 145 -6.36 7.64 -3.96
N ASP A 146 -5.31 7.71 -4.79
CA ASP A 146 -5.39 8.22 -6.15
C ASP A 146 -6.13 7.26 -7.11
N LEU A 147 -6.27 5.98 -6.76
CA LEU A 147 -6.88 4.92 -7.58
C LEU A 147 -8.31 4.60 -7.16
N THR A 148 -8.83 5.21 -6.09
CA THR A 148 -10.22 5.02 -5.65
C THR A 148 -11.26 5.39 -6.72
N GLY A 149 -10.88 6.27 -7.66
CA GLY A 149 -11.69 6.66 -8.81
C GLY A 149 -12.03 5.52 -9.78
N LEU A 150 -11.39 4.35 -9.69
CA LEU A 150 -11.73 3.16 -10.48
C LEU A 150 -13.18 2.66 -10.25
N THR A 151 -13.78 3.03 -9.11
CA THR A 151 -15.16 2.69 -8.74
C THR A 151 -16.23 3.45 -9.54
N VAL A 152 -15.87 4.55 -10.22
CA VAL A 152 -16.83 5.45 -10.88
C VAL A 152 -16.42 5.65 -12.33
N PRO A 153 -17.38 5.61 -13.28
CA PRO A 153 -17.07 5.95 -14.67
C PRO A 153 -16.49 7.35 -14.79
N GLY A 154 -15.34 7.47 -15.45
CA GLY A 154 -14.68 8.76 -15.64
C GLY A 154 -15.49 9.71 -16.53
N SER A 155 -15.46 11.02 -16.22
CA SER A 155 -16.08 12.03 -17.07
C SER A 155 -15.21 12.35 -18.30
N PRO A 156 -15.77 12.37 -19.52
CA PRO A 156 -15.04 12.81 -20.70
C PRO A 156 -14.58 14.25 -20.55
N ASN A 157 -13.38 14.56 -21.07
CA ASN A 157 -12.93 15.92 -21.31
C ASN A 157 -12.09 15.97 -22.59
N ASP A 158 -12.00 17.14 -23.21
CA ASP A 158 -11.36 17.31 -24.53
C ASP A 158 -9.90 16.84 -24.54
N LYS A 159 -9.15 17.07 -23.45
CA LYS A 159 -7.75 16.67 -23.33
C LYS A 159 -7.58 15.16 -23.27
N LEU A 160 -8.44 14.48 -22.51
CA LEU A 160 -8.47 13.02 -22.40
C LEU A 160 -8.83 12.40 -23.75
N LEU A 161 -9.93 12.86 -24.37
CA LEU A 161 -10.41 12.32 -25.64
C LEU A 161 -9.44 12.59 -26.79
N ALA A 162 -8.80 13.75 -26.82
CA ALA A 162 -7.76 14.04 -27.80
C ALA A 162 -6.56 13.09 -27.64
N ARG A 163 -6.11 12.85 -26.39
CA ARG A 163 -5.00 11.95 -26.11
C ARG A 163 -5.32 10.50 -26.49
N THR A 164 -6.48 9.98 -26.09
CA THR A 164 -6.87 8.58 -26.35
C THR A 164 -7.08 8.34 -27.84
N ARG A 165 -7.73 9.27 -28.55
CA ARG A 165 -7.83 9.20 -30.03
C ARG A 165 -6.47 9.24 -30.71
N ALA A 166 -5.55 10.11 -30.25
CA ALA A 166 -4.23 10.25 -30.86
C ALA A 166 -3.39 8.95 -30.76
N ILE A 167 -3.55 8.17 -29.68
CA ILE A 167 -2.88 6.88 -29.52
C ILE A 167 -3.68 5.69 -30.07
N GLY A 168 -4.84 5.93 -30.70
CA GLY A 168 -5.70 4.87 -31.26
C GLY A 168 -6.48 4.08 -30.20
N GLN A 169 -6.68 4.62 -29.00
CA GLN A 169 -7.47 4.01 -27.94
C GLN A 169 -8.93 4.48 -28.02
N ASP A 170 -9.86 3.53 -28.16
CA ASP A 170 -11.29 3.78 -28.04
C ASP A 170 -11.69 3.86 -26.55
N TRP A 171 -11.53 5.05 -25.98
CA TRP A 171 -11.82 5.29 -24.58
C TRP A 171 -13.31 5.44 -24.35
N THR A 172 -13.85 4.61 -23.44
CA THR A 172 -15.22 4.71 -22.97
C THR A 172 -15.23 4.80 -21.43
N PRO A 173 -16.09 5.65 -20.84
CA PRO A 173 -16.28 5.68 -19.40
C PRO A 173 -16.67 4.30 -18.87
N SER A 174 -15.90 3.76 -17.93
CA SER A 174 -16.16 2.44 -17.31
C SER A 174 -15.89 2.50 -15.81
N SER A 175 -16.62 1.69 -15.04
CA SER A 175 -16.35 1.42 -13.63
C SER A 175 -15.87 -0.01 -13.47
N PHE A 176 -15.02 -0.26 -12.47
CA PHE A 176 -14.43 -1.56 -12.22
C PHE A 176 -14.86 -2.10 -10.84
N PRO A 177 -14.93 -3.43 -10.67
CA PRO A 177 -15.23 -4.05 -9.38
C PRO A 177 -14.06 -3.78 -8.42
N VAL A 178 -14.27 -2.90 -7.44
CA VAL A 178 -13.24 -2.51 -6.48
C VAL A 178 -13.77 -2.73 -5.07
N GLU A 179 -13.01 -3.48 -4.28
CA GLU A 179 -13.23 -3.65 -2.85
C GLU A 179 -12.13 -2.87 -2.10
N LEU A 180 -12.53 -1.93 -1.25
CA LEU A 180 -11.60 -1.14 -0.46
C LEU A 180 -11.32 -1.85 0.85
N PHE A 181 -10.05 -2.20 1.08
CA PHE A 181 -9.61 -2.83 2.32
C PHE A 181 -8.94 -1.83 3.26
N THR A 182 -9.13 -2.02 4.56
CA THR A 182 -8.48 -1.25 5.63
C THR A 182 -7.75 -2.18 6.58
N LEU A 183 -6.55 -1.81 7.02
CA LEU A 183 -5.85 -2.60 8.04
C LEU A 183 -6.50 -2.36 9.41
N GLY A 184 -7.02 -3.43 10.02
CA GLY A 184 -7.64 -3.38 11.33
C GLY A 184 -8.90 -2.51 11.44
N GLY A 185 -9.53 -2.13 10.32
CA GLY A 185 -10.69 -1.24 10.34
C GLY A 185 -10.34 0.24 10.55
N MET A 186 -9.07 0.63 10.36
CA MET A 186 -8.68 2.02 10.34
C MET A 186 -9.15 2.69 9.05
N GLY A 187 -10.16 3.56 9.15
CA GLY A 187 -10.70 4.31 8.02
C GLY A 187 -11.93 3.65 7.40
N THR A 188 -12.15 3.87 6.10
CA THR A 188 -13.34 3.40 5.38
C THR A 188 -12.98 2.24 4.47
N GLY A 189 -13.57 1.07 4.72
CA GLY A 189 -13.41 -0.13 3.90
C GLY A 189 -13.57 -1.41 4.73
N VAL A 190 -13.44 -2.56 4.08
CA VAL A 190 -13.52 -3.88 4.70
C VAL A 190 -12.28 -4.08 5.58
N PRO A 191 -12.44 -4.37 6.89
CA PRO A 191 -11.30 -4.57 7.78
C PRO A 191 -10.58 -5.87 7.46
N ILE A 192 -9.29 -5.79 7.12
CA ILE A 192 -8.37 -6.93 7.11
C ILE A 192 -7.83 -7.11 8.52
N ARG A 193 -7.99 -8.33 9.04
CA ARG A 193 -7.47 -8.79 10.32
C ARG A 193 -6.81 -10.15 10.17
N THR A 194 -6.04 -10.54 11.17
CA THR A 194 -5.45 -11.88 11.27
C THR A 194 -5.18 -12.22 12.73
N THR A 195 -5.13 -13.49 13.09
CA THR A 195 -4.75 -13.86 14.47
C THR A 195 -3.24 -13.83 14.65
N VAL A 196 -2.76 -13.69 15.88
CA VAL A 196 -1.32 -13.80 16.15
C VAL A 196 -0.78 -15.17 15.75
N SER A 197 -1.53 -16.24 16.00
CA SER A 197 -1.19 -17.59 15.58
C SER A 197 -1.01 -17.71 14.06
N GLU A 198 -1.94 -17.15 13.26
CA GLU A 198 -1.85 -17.21 11.79
C GLU A 198 -0.75 -16.31 11.22
N PHE A 199 -0.53 -15.14 11.83
CA PHE A 199 0.58 -14.26 11.46
C PHE A 199 1.94 -14.92 11.71
N GLY A 200 2.04 -15.70 12.79
CA GLY A 200 3.17 -16.54 13.12
C GLY A 200 4.40 -15.79 13.64
N PRO A 201 5.37 -16.53 14.22
CA PRO A 201 6.51 -15.92 14.92
C PRO A 201 7.49 -15.24 13.97
N LEU A 202 7.62 -15.72 12.72
CA LEU A 202 8.58 -15.19 11.75
C LEU A 202 8.20 -13.78 11.27
N LEU A 203 6.95 -13.60 10.83
CA LEU A 203 6.49 -12.29 10.39
C LEU A 203 6.38 -11.32 11.56
N LEU A 204 5.91 -11.80 12.72
CA LEU A 204 5.83 -10.97 13.91
C LEU A 204 7.21 -10.49 14.37
N SER A 205 8.24 -11.34 14.30
CA SER A 205 9.61 -10.95 14.62
C SER A 205 10.13 -9.82 13.73
N LYS A 206 9.80 -9.84 12.43
CA LYS A 206 10.15 -8.76 11.50
C LYS A 206 9.44 -7.45 11.83
N VAL A 207 8.14 -7.52 12.15
CA VAL A 207 7.33 -6.35 12.54
C VAL A 207 7.86 -5.73 13.83
N LEU A 208 8.23 -6.56 14.81
CA LEU A 208 8.78 -6.14 16.09
C LEU A 208 10.28 -5.76 16.03
N GLY A 209 10.94 -5.88 14.87
CA GLY A 209 12.37 -5.57 14.72
C GLY A 209 13.29 -6.47 15.55
N LEU A 210 12.88 -7.71 15.79
CA LEU A 210 13.64 -8.66 16.61
C LEU A 210 14.89 -9.17 15.88
N ASN A 211 15.95 -9.40 16.63
CA ASN A 211 17.14 -10.10 16.13
C ASN A 211 16.93 -11.62 16.08
N GLN A 212 17.87 -12.35 15.48
CA GLN A 212 17.76 -13.80 15.30
C GLN A 212 17.56 -14.59 16.60
N THR A 213 18.19 -14.18 17.70
CA THR A 213 18.02 -14.84 19.01
C THR A 213 16.62 -14.60 19.57
N GLN A 214 16.11 -13.38 19.45
CA GLN A 214 14.76 -13.00 19.88
C GLN A 214 13.69 -13.67 19.02
N GLU A 215 13.90 -13.77 17.70
CA GLU A 215 13.03 -14.51 16.78
C GLU A 215 12.95 -15.99 17.18
N SER A 216 14.10 -16.64 17.38
CA SER A 216 14.13 -18.04 17.83
C SER A 216 13.40 -18.22 19.17
N SER A 217 13.53 -17.24 20.06
CA SER A 217 12.88 -17.24 21.37
C SER A 217 11.36 -17.05 21.26
N LEU A 218 10.90 -16.16 20.38
CA LEU A 218 9.48 -15.99 20.07
C LEU A 218 8.91 -17.27 19.44
N GLY A 219 9.67 -17.94 18.58
CA GLY A 219 9.30 -19.25 18.03
C GLY A 219 9.06 -20.32 19.10
N LEU A 220 9.85 -20.33 20.18
CA LEU A 220 9.63 -21.24 21.32
C LEU A 220 8.33 -20.94 22.06
N VAL A 221 8.00 -19.66 22.23
CA VAL A 221 6.73 -19.23 22.84
C VAL A 221 5.54 -19.72 22.04
N PHE A 222 5.57 -19.55 20.71
CA PHE A 222 4.51 -20.04 19.81
C PHE A 222 4.40 -21.57 19.87
N ARG A 223 5.53 -22.28 19.77
CA ARG A 223 5.53 -23.75 19.85
C ARG A 223 4.96 -24.26 21.17
N TRP A 224 5.23 -23.58 22.28
CA TRP A 224 4.63 -23.92 23.56
C TRP A 224 3.11 -23.73 23.52
N ALA A 225 2.62 -22.59 23.04
CA ALA A 225 1.19 -22.31 22.93
C ALA A 225 0.48 -23.37 22.06
N ASP A 226 1.06 -23.72 20.91
CA ASP A 226 0.55 -24.78 20.03
C ASP A 226 0.48 -26.14 20.74
N THR A 227 1.51 -26.48 21.53
CA THR A 227 1.56 -27.75 22.28
C THR A 227 0.49 -27.82 23.36
N GLN A 228 0.13 -26.67 23.94
CA GLN A 228 -0.96 -26.56 24.92
C GLN A 228 -2.34 -26.42 24.28
N GLY A 229 -2.43 -26.34 22.94
CA GLY A 229 -3.68 -26.10 22.23
C GLY A 229 -4.25 -24.68 22.44
N LEU A 230 -3.39 -23.72 22.77
CA LEU A 230 -3.76 -22.33 22.99
C LEU A 230 -3.61 -21.54 21.68
N ALA A 231 -4.74 -21.13 21.10
CA ALA A 231 -4.75 -20.20 19.98
C ALA A 231 -4.45 -18.78 20.49
N LEU A 232 -3.43 -18.13 19.91
CA LEU A 232 -3.09 -16.74 20.21
C LEU A 232 -3.89 -15.87 19.23
N LEU A 233 -4.98 -15.27 19.71
CA LEU A 233 -5.87 -14.50 18.84
C LEU A 233 -5.33 -13.09 18.64
N ASP A 234 -4.90 -12.44 19.72
CA ASP A 234 -4.46 -11.05 19.72
C ASP A 234 -3.11 -10.82 20.42
N LEU A 235 -2.67 -9.56 20.44
CA LEU A 235 -1.41 -9.16 21.09
C LEU A 235 -1.46 -9.30 22.62
N ALA A 236 -2.66 -9.26 23.22
CA ALA A 236 -2.83 -9.42 24.65
C ALA A 236 -2.59 -10.88 25.08
N ASP A 237 -3.08 -11.84 24.29
CA ASP A 237 -2.83 -13.27 24.49
C ASP A 237 -1.33 -13.59 24.42
N LEU A 238 -0.63 -13.08 23.41
CA LEU A 238 0.81 -13.29 23.27
C LEU A 238 1.58 -12.64 24.43
N ARG A 239 1.21 -11.42 24.83
CA ARG A 239 1.82 -10.74 25.98
C ARG A 239 1.62 -11.55 27.26
N ALA A 240 0.41 -12.02 27.51
CA ALA A 240 0.09 -12.85 28.67
C ALA A 240 0.89 -14.16 28.66
N THR A 241 1.02 -14.78 27.48
CA THR A 241 1.81 -16.00 27.28
C THR A 241 3.29 -15.77 27.61
N VAL A 242 3.90 -14.69 27.10
CA VAL A 242 5.31 -14.36 27.40
C VAL A 242 5.50 -14.05 28.90
N GLN A 243 4.54 -13.37 29.54
CA GLN A 243 4.57 -13.09 30.97
C GLN A 243 4.48 -14.37 31.81
N PHE A 244 3.55 -15.27 31.46
CA PHE A 244 3.41 -16.56 32.14
C PHE A 244 4.69 -17.40 32.01
N LEU A 245 5.24 -17.51 30.80
CA LEU A 245 6.44 -18.31 30.54
C LEU A 245 7.72 -17.76 31.20
N THR A 246 7.67 -16.52 31.69
CA THR A 246 8.75 -15.90 32.48
C THR A 246 8.44 -15.77 33.97
N SER A 247 7.25 -16.21 34.41
CA SER A 247 6.88 -16.28 35.82
C SER A 247 7.53 -17.49 36.50
N ASP A 248 7.43 -17.54 37.84
CA ASP A 248 7.98 -18.65 38.61
C ASP A 248 7.29 -19.99 38.31
N GLU A 249 6.02 -19.94 37.94
CA GLU A 249 5.18 -21.08 37.56
C GLU A 249 5.51 -21.57 36.14
N GLY A 250 5.57 -20.68 35.15
CA GLY A 250 5.72 -21.07 33.73
C GLY A 250 7.16 -21.29 33.27
N LYS A 251 8.17 -20.74 33.95
CA LYS A 251 9.59 -20.86 33.52
C LYS A 251 10.07 -22.31 33.41
N ALA A 252 9.50 -23.22 34.21
CA ALA A 252 9.86 -24.64 34.19
C ALA A 252 9.42 -25.31 32.88
N GLU A 253 8.26 -24.95 32.36
CA GLU A 253 7.73 -25.50 31.11
C GLU A 253 8.58 -25.09 29.91
N LEU A 254 9.03 -23.83 29.90
CA LEU A 254 9.84 -23.34 28.79
C LEU A 254 11.27 -23.87 28.81
N LYS A 255 11.82 -24.16 29.99
CA LYS A 255 13.16 -24.74 30.14
C LYS A 255 13.27 -26.10 29.43
N ALA A 256 12.18 -26.86 29.36
CA ALA A 256 12.15 -28.16 28.68
C ALA A 256 12.29 -28.05 27.14
N ILE A 257 11.99 -26.87 26.56
CA ILE A 257 11.97 -26.68 25.09
C ILE A 257 13.05 -25.73 24.56
N GLY A 258 13.95 -25.24 25.42
CA GLY A 258 15.08 -24.38 25.03
C GLY A 258 15.26 -23.12 25.91
N GLY A 259 14.24 -22.77 26.69
CA GLY A 259 14.26 -21.63 27.61
C GLY A 259 14.18 -20.25 26.94
N LEU A 260 13.83 -19.24 27.73
CA LEU A 260 13.76 -17.83 27.34
C LEU A 260 14.45 -17.01 28.42
N SER A 261 15.42 -16.20 28.02
CA SER A 261 16.04 -15.28 28.98
C SER A 261 15.08 -14.16 29.36
N THR A 262 15.12 -13.71 30.61
CA THR A 262 14.32 -12.58 31.10
C THR A 262 14.62 -11.29 30.32
N VAL A 263 15.86 -11.12 29.86
CA VAL A 263 16.27 -10.00 29.01
C VAL A 263 15.56 -10.04 27.66
N THR A 264 15.56 -11.21 27.00
CA THR A 264 14.89 -11.41 25.71
C THR A 264 13.38 -11.19 25.83
N ALA A 265 12.75 -11.76 26.85
CA ALA A 265 11.33 -11.56 27.11
C ALA A 265 10.99 -10.09 27.34
N GLY A 266 11.82 -9.37 28.10
CA GLY A 266 11.64 -7.94 28.36
C GLY A 266 11.76 -7.07 27.10
N VAL A 267 12.56 -7.49 26.10
CA VAL A 267 12.57 -6.83 24.78
C VAL A 267 11.25 -7.09 24.05
N ILE A 268 10.86 -8.37 23.91
CA ILE A 268 9.62 -8.75 23.21
C ILE A 268 8.41 -8.02 23.80
N LEU A 269 8.27 -8.01 25.13
CA LEU A 269 7.16 -7.34 25.82
C LEU A 269 7.13 -5.84 25.55
N ARG A 270 8.29 -5.16 25.51
CA ARG A 270 8.34 -3.73 25.18
C ARG A 270 7.93 -3.46 23.74
N GLU A 271 8.41 -4.26 22.79
CA GLU A 271 8.06 -4.08 21.38
C GLU A 271 6.57 -4.36 21.14
N LEU A 272 5.98 -5.35 21.83
CA LEU A 272 4.53 -5.60 21.77
C LEU A 272 3.73 -4.38 22.27
N VAL A 273 4.11 -3.81 23.42
CA VAL A 273 3.44 -2.61 23.96
C VAL A 273 3.59 -1.41 23.02
N MET A 274 4.78 -1.24 22.41
CA MET A 274 4.99 -0.19 21.40
C MET A 274 4.10 -0.40 20.18
N LEU A 275 3.98 -1.62 19.68
CA LEU A 275 3.14 -1.96 18.54
C LEU A 275 1.65 -1.70 18.83
N GLU A 276 1.16 -2.07 20.01
CA GLU A 276 -0.20 -1.75 20.46
C GLU A 276 -0.45 -0.24 20.54
N SER A 277 0.52 0.53 21.05
CA SER A 277 0.41 1.99 21.14
C SER A 277 0.30 2.68 19.77
N GLN A 278 0.72 2.00 18.70
CA GLN A 278 0.59 2.45 17.32
C GLN A 278 -0.77 2.06 16.69
N GLY A 279 -1.65 1.40 17.44
CA GLY A 279 -3.00 1.02 16.98
C GLY A 279 -3.08 -0.38 16.35
N ALA A 280 -2.02 -1.18 16.42
CA ALA A 280 -1.99 -2.52 15.80
C ALA A 280 -2.99 -3.50 16.42
N THR A 281 -3.50 -3.24 17.62
CA THR A 281 -4.52 -4.08 18.28
C THR A 281 -5.73 -4.33 17.38
N ALA A 282 -6.14 -3.36 16.57
CA ALA A 282 -7.31 -3.51 15.71
C ALA A 282 -7.08 -4.47 14.52
N PHE A 283 -5.82 -4.74 14.16
CA PHE A 283 -5.41 -5.66 13.10
C PHE A 283 -5.38 -7.12 13.58
N PHE A 284 -5.08 -7.37 14.86
CA PHE A 284 -5.01 -8.72 15.40
C PHE A 284 -6.34 -9.17 16.00
N GLY A 285 -6.86 -10.30 15.53
CA GLY A 285 -8.08 -10.93 16.03
C GLY A 285 -8.91 -11.59 14.92
N GLU A 286 -10.13 -11.98 15.28
CA GLU A 286 -11.06 -12.67 14.40
C GLU A 286 -12.14 -11.72 13.81
N PRO A 287 -12.75 -12.08 12.66
CA PRO A 287 -12.35 -13.17 11.77
C PRO A 287 -11.05 -12.84 11.03
N ALA A 288 -10.18 -13.85 10.87
CA ALA A 288 -8.97 -13.67 10.10
C ALA A 288 -9.27 -13.63 8.59
N PHE A 289 -8.51 -12.82 7.87
CA PHE A 289 -8.68 -12.60 6.44
C PHE A 289 -8.17 -13.80 5.63
N ALA A 290 -9.05 -14.39 4.83
CA ALA A 290 -8.66 -15.46 3.92
C ALA A 290 -7.92 -14.87 2.71
N VAL A 291 -6.62 -15.14 2.58
CA VAL A 291 -5.79 -14.62 1.47
C VAL A 291 -6.35 -14.99 0.09
N THR A 292 -7.06 -16.12 0.00
CA THR A 292 -7.77 -16.54 -1.23
C THR A 292 -8.84 -15.56 -1.68
N ASP A 293 -9.36 -14.70 -0.79
CA ASP A 293 -10.34 -13.68 -1.14
C ASP A 293 -9.75 -12.62 -2.08
N LEU A 294 -8.42 -12.45 -2.10
CA LEU A 294 -7.70 -11.58 -3.04
C LEU A 294 -7.65 -12.15 -4.46
N LEU A 295 -7.95 -13.44 -4.63
CA LEU A 295 -7.94 -14.12 -5.94
C LEU A 295 -9.33 -14.16 -6.58
N ARG A 296 -10.35 -13.61 -5.92
CA ARG A 296 -11.72 -13.58 -6.45
C ARG A 296 -11.80 -12.65 -7.66
N THR A 297 -12.54 -13.10 -8.67
CA THR A 297 -12.96 -12.31 -9.82
C THR A 297 -14.43 -11.95 -9.67
N ALA A 298 -14.90 -10.94 -10.40
CA ALA A 298 -16.31 -10.60 -10.40
C ALA A 298 -17.11 -11.66 -11.21
N PRO A 299 -18.45 -11.69 -11.11
CA PRO A 299 -19.26 -12.66 -11.85
C PRO A 299 -19.11 -12.59 -13.38
N ASP A 300 -18.74 -11.42 -13.91
CA ASP A 300 -18.42 -11.17 -15.32
C ASP A 300 -16.98 -11.52 -15.70
N GLY A 301 -16.20 -12.05 -14.73
CA GLY A 301 -14.80 -12.41 -14.86
C GLY A 301 -13.91 -11.32 -14.31
#